data_AF-A0A0T6AB33-F1
#
_entry.id   AF-A0A0T6AB33-F1
#
_cell.length_a   1.000
_cell.length_b   1.000
_cell.length_c   1.000
_cell.angle_alpha   90.00
_cell.angle_beta   90.00
_cell.angle_gamma   90.00
#
_symmetry.space_group_name_H-M   'P 1'
#
loop_
_entity.id
_entity.type
_entity.pdbx_description
1 polymer ?
#
loop_
_entity_poly.entity_id
_entity_poly.type
_entity_poly.pdbx_seq_one_letter_code
_entity_poly.pdbx_strand_id
1 'polypeptide(L)'
;MTNRHSPFVFPQAPVDLLAVAVGGCQVILAWTECGAGGLGFRIERADGFGSAGLFSEIGETGVHVAAFRDESVKPHTNYSYRVIAWNATGNSSPSNVAVVRTPQAETGLPTNQE
;
A
#
# COMPACT_ATOMS: atom_id res chain seq x y z
N MET A 1 40.71 10.60 -15.67
CA MET A 1 39.60 9.64 -15.76
C MET A 1 38.75 9.82 -14.51
N THR A 2 37.68 10.61 -14.57
CA THR A 2 36.87 10.85 -13.36
C THR A 2 35.98 9.63 -13.18
N ASN A 3 36.36 8.78 -12.23
CA ASN A 3 35.61 7.60 -11.83
C ASN A 3 34.22 8.05 -11.35
N ARG A 4 33.20 7.95 -12.21
CA ARG A 4 31.80 8.17 -11.80
C ARG A 4 31.39 6.96 -10.98
N HIS A 5 31.73 6.94 -9.70
CA HIS A 5 30.96 6.16 -8.75
C HIS A 5 29.62 6.88 -8.65
N SER A 6 28.63 6.40 -9.40
CA SER A 6 27.24 6.72 -9.10
C SER A 6 27.04 6.40 -7.62
N PRO A 7 26.70 7.37 -6.76
CA PRO A 7 26.37 7.03 -5.38
C PRO A 7 25.21 6.04 -5.42
N PHE A 8 25.32 4.97 -4.64
CA PHE A 8 24.21 4.04 -4.41
C PHE A 8 23.11 4.83 -3.68
N VAL A 9 22.17 5.39 -4.45
CA VAL A 9 21.05 6.18 -3.93
C VAL A 9 19.83 5.27 -3.83
N PHE A 10 19.44 4.97 -2.60
CA PHE A 10 18.15 4.36 -2.33
C PHE A 10 17.03 5.37 -2.61
N PRO A 11 15.85 4.90 -3.04
CA PRO A 11 14.68 5.77 -3.15
C PRO A 11 14.30 6.35 -1.79
N GLN A 12 13.68 7.52 -1.82
CA GLN A 12 13.07 8.07 -0.62
C GLN A 12 11.72 7.38 -0.35
N ALA A 13 11.41 7.18 0.93
CA ALA A 13 10.16 6.53 1.33
C ALA A 13 8.94 7.34 0.87
N PRO A 14 7.88 6.68 0.38
CA PRO A 14 6.59 7.33 0.18
C PRO A 14 6.05 7.89 1.49
N VAL A 15 5.24 8.94 1.41
CA VAL A 15 4.61 9.59 2.58
C VAL A 15 3.10 9.72 2.36
N ASP A 16 2.40 10.13 3.42
CA ASP A 16 0.96 10.40 3.41
C ASP A 16 0.12 9.23 2.85
N LEU A 17 0.52 8.00 3.15
CA LEU A 17 -0.26 6.83 2.74
C LEU A 17 -1.64 6.87 3.41
N LEU A 18 -2.66 6.78 2.58
CA LEU A 18 -4.07 6.66 2.95
C LEU A 18 -4.61 5.31 2.47
N ALA A 19 -5.52 4.74 3.27
CA ALA A 19 -6.25 3.52 2.95
C ALA A 19 -7.75 3.75 3.17
N VAL A 20 -8.55 3.51 2.13
CA VAL A 20 -10.00 3.73 2.14
C VAL A 20 -10.71 2.46 1.72
N ALA A 21 -11.59 1.92 2.58
CA ALA A 21 -12.42 0.79 2.23
C ALA A 21 -13.57 1.22 1.32
N VAL A 22 -13.77 0.49 0.23
CA VAL A 22 -14.87 0.68 -0.73
C VAL A 22 -15.77 -0.55 -0.65
N GLY A 23 -16.67 -0.56 0.34
CA GLY A 23 -17.43 -1.75 0.70
C GLY A 23 -16.58 -2.83 1.39
N GLY A 24 -17.14 -4.02 1.58
CA GLY A 24 -16.50 -5.09 2.37
C GLY A 24 -15.33 -5.80 1.67
N CYS A 25 -15.21 -5.69 0.35
CA CYS A 25 -14.29 -6.52 -0.46
C CYS A 25 -13.25 -5.70 -1.22
N GLN A 26 -13.05 -4.43 -0.84
CA GLN A 26 -12.08 -3.58 -1.52
C GLN A 26 -11.48 -2.52 -0.60
N VAL A 27 -10.17 -2.28 -0.79
CA VAL A 27 -9.48 -1.11 -0.25
C VAL A 27 -8.73 -0.40 -1.38
N ILE A 28 -8.86 0.92 -1.43
CA ILE A 28 -8.06 1.79 -2.28
C ILE A 28 -6.96 2.44 -1.43
N LEU A 29 -5.73 2.35 -1.92
CA LEU A 29 -4.56 2.99 -1.36
C LEU A 29 -4.12 4.14 -2.25
N ALA A 30 -3.69 5.23 -1.63
CA ALA A 30 -3.05 6.35 -2.31
C ALA A 30 -1.94 6.90 -1.41
N TRP A 31 -0.84 7.35 -2.02
CA TRP A 31 0.31 7.92 -1.30
C TRP A 31 0.96 9.05 -2.11
N THR A 32 1.90 9.75 -1.47
CA THR A 32 2.73 10.76 -2.12
C THR A 32 4.10 10.17 -2.42
N GLU A 33 4.50 10.17 -3.69
CA GLU A 33 5.87 9.88 -4.10
C GLU A 33 6.82 10.99 -3.62
N CYS A 34 7.95 10.60 -3.04
CA CYS A 34 8.96 11.53 -2.58
C CYS A 34 10.30 11.30 -3.29
N GLY A 35 10.91 12.38 -3.75
CA GLY A 35 12.22 12.35 -4.41
C GLY A 35 12.19 11.73 -5.82
N ALA A 36 13.35 11.74 -6.47
CA ALA A 36 13.55 11.05 -7.74
C ALA A 36 14.37 9.76 -7.50
N GLY A 37 14.20 8.77 -8.38
CA GLY A 37 15.06 7.58 -8.41
C GLY A 37 14.41 6.28 -7.97
N GLY A 38 13.11 6.25 -7.68
CA GLY A 38 12.33 5.02 -7.62
C GLY A 38 12.01 4.48 -9.02
N LEU A 39 11.97 3.16 -9.17
CA LEU A 39 11.46 2.46 -10.36
C LEU A 39 10.02 1.97 -10.15
N GLY A 40 9.57 1.88 -8.90
CA GLY A 40 8.22 1.48 -8.54
C GLY A 40 8.01 1.44 -7.04
N PHE A 41 6.84 0.93 -6.65
CA PHE A 41 6.44 0.80 -5.26
C PHE A 41 5.96 -0.62 -4.97
N ARG A 42 6.44 -1.20 -3.86
CA ARG A 42 5.92 -2.43 -3.26
C ARG A 42 4.83 -2.06 -2.27
N ILE A 43 3.68 -2.71 -2.38
CA ILE A 43 2.56 -2.55 -1.48
C ILE A 43 2.57 -3.75 -0.55
N GLU A 44 2.71 -3.49 0.74
CA GLU A 44 2.66 -4.54 1.75
C GLU A 44 1.43 -4.36 2.65
N ARG A 45 0.84 -5.48 3.04
CA ARG A 45 -0.32 -5.55 3.93
C ARG A 45 -0.04 -6.50 5.09
N ALA A 46 -0.56 -6.16 6.25
CA ALA A 46 -0.76 -7.08 7.36
C ALA A 46 -2.26 -7.17 7.67
N ASP A 47 -2.75 -8.38 7.92
CA ASP A 47 -4.11 -8.61 8.39
C ASP A 47 -4.19 -8.26 9.89
N GLY A 48 -5.20 -7.49 10.29
CA GLY A 48 -5.34 -6.92 11.63
C GLY A 48 -4.56 -5.62 11.81
N PHE A 49 -4.34 -5.25 13.08
CA PHE A 49 -3.52 -4.10 13.45
C PHE A 49 -2.05 -4.56 13.56
N GLY A 50 -1.38 -4.68 12.41
CA GLY A 50 -0.02 -5.20 12.35
C GLY A 50 1.04 -4.19 12.78
N SER A 51 1.78 -4.49 13.85
CA SER A 51 3.04 -3.84 14.24
C SER A 51 4.19 -4.86 14.21
N ALA A 52 5.17 -4.62 13.32
CA ALA A 52 6.43 -5.35 13.15
C ALA A 52 6.33 -6.86 12.82
N GLY A 53 6.42 -7.18 11.51
CA GLY A 53 6.77 -8.53 11.03
C GLY A 53 5.70 -9.31 10.27
N LEU A 54 4.44 -8.84 10.28
CA LEU A 54 3.32 -9.50 9.57
C LEU A 54 3.03 -8.92 8.18
N PHE A 55 3.82 -7.95 7.73
CA PHE A 55 3.64 -7.36 6.41
C PHE A 55 4.13 -8.33 5.33
N SER A 56 3.25 -8.67 4.40
CA SER A 56 3.59 -9.37 3.18
C SER A 56 3.25 -8.51 1.97
N GLU A 57 4.06 -8.60 0.93
CA GLU A 57 3.78 -7.95 -0.34
C GLU A 57 2.51 -8.52 -0.97
N ILE A 58 1.62 -7.64 -1.39
CA ILE A 58 0.37 -7.98 -2.08
C ILE A 58 0.35 -7.49 -3.53
N GLY A 59 1.35 -6.69 -3.92
CA GLY A 59 1.51 -6.22 -5.28
C GLY A 59 2.58 -5.14 -5.41
N GLU A 60 2.84 -4.77 -6.65
CA GLU A 60 3.75 -3.69 -7.02
C GLU A 60 3.08 -2.76 -8.03
N THR A 61 3.58 -1.52 -8.10
CA THR A 61 3.20 -0.53 -9.11
C THR A 61 4.47 0.04 -9.75
N GLY A 62 4.33 0.57 -10.96
CA GLY A 62 5.42 1.27 -11.65
C GLY A 62 5.70 2.65 -11.05
N VAL A 63 6.80 3.26 -11.49
CA VAL A 63 7.15 4.65 -11.16
C VAL A 63 5.97 5.59 -11.47
N HIS A 64 5.77 6.61 -10.62
CA HIS A 64 4.69 7.59 -10.73
C HIS A 64 3.24 7.04 -10.64
N VAL A 65 3.05 5.75 -10.38
CA VAL A 65 1.74 5.17 -10.10
C VAL A 65 1.53 5.11 -8.59
N ALA A 66 1.08 6.22 -8.00
CA ALA A 66 0.96 6.40 -6.55
C ALA A 66 -0.39 5.95 -5.96
N ALA A 67 -0.96 4.87 -6.50
CA ALA A 67 -2.22 4.30 -6.05
C ALA A 67 -2.28 2.79 -6.29
N PHE A 68 -3.03 2.07 -5.44
CA PHE A 68 -3.22 0.62 -5.56
C PHE A 68 -4.62 0.21 -5.11
N ARG A 69 -5.17 -0.84 -5.74
CA ARG A 69 -6.48 -1.40 -5.43
C ARG A 69 -6.30 -2.82 -4.90
N ASP A 70 -6.61 -3.03 -3.62
CA ASP A 70 -6.62 -4.36 -3.01
C ASP A 70 -8.06 -4.92 -3.01
N GLU A 71 -8.30 -5.92 -3.86
CA GLU A 71 -9.57 -6.65 -3.95
C GLU A 71 -9.55 -7.99 -3.21
N SER A 72 -8.44 -8.32 -2.54
CA SER A 72 -8.27 -9.58 -1.82
C SER A 72 -8.70 -9.51 -0.35
N VAL A 73 -9.18 -8.35 0.09
CA VAL A 73 -9.66 -8.10 1.44
C VAL A 73 -11.01 -8.78 1.70
N LYS A 74 -11.25 -9.10 2.97
CA LYS A 74 -12.49 -9.69 3.45
C LYS A 74 -13.32 -8.64 4.20
N PRO A 75 -14.66 -8.78 4.21
CA PRO A 75 -15.52 -7.89 4.99
C PRO A 75 -15.22 -7.95 6.49
N HIS A 76 -15.58 -6.87 7.19
CA HIS A 76 -15.48 -6.76 8.65
C HIS A 76 -14.09 -7.04 9.22
N THR A 77 -13.03 -6.77 8.46
CA THR A 77 -11.65 -7.13 8.80
C THR A 77 -10.78 -5.87 8.85
N ASN A 78 -9.89 -5.78 9.84
CA ASN A 78 -8.89 -4.71 9.91
C ASN A 78 -7.69 -5.08 9.05
N TYR A 79 -7.09 -4.09 8.41
CA TYR A 79 -5.88 -4.22 7.62
C TYR A 79 -4.95 -3.04 7.92
N SER A 80 -3.65 -3.33 7.99
CA SER A 80 -2.59 -2.33 8.01
C SER A 80 -1.83 -2.39 6.69
N TYR A 81 -1.57 -1.23 6.08
CA TYR A 81 -0.81 -1.10 4.84
C TYR A 81 0.42 -0.24 5.04
N ARG A 82 1.48 -0.55 4.29
CA ARG A 82 2.64 0.32 4.10
C ARG A 82 3.15 0.19 2.67
N VAL A 83 3.80 1.23 2.18
CA VAL A 83 4.36 1.26 0.83
C VAL A 83 5.85 1.52 0.90
N ILE A 84 6.62 0.79 0.08
CA ILE A 84 8.07 0.88 -0.02
C ILE A 84 8.42 1.24 -1.45
N ALA A 85 9.17 2.33 -1.66
CA ALA A 85 9.73 2.63 -2.98
C ALA A 85 10.97 1.76 -3.22
N TRP A 86 11.19 1.32 -4.46
CA TRP A 86 12.33 0.48 -4.79
C TRP A 86 13.00 0.91 -6.10
N ASN A 87 14.30 0.63 -6.22
CA ASN A 87 15.06 0.75 -7.46
C ASN A 87 16.15 -0.35 -7.53
N ALA A 88 17.05 -0.27 -8.52
CA ALA A 88 18.14 -1.24 -8.68
C ALA A 88 19.17 -1.23 -7.52
N THR A 89 19.24 -0.15 -6.74
CA THR A 89 20.06 -0.08 -5.51
C THR A 89 19.39 -0.81 -4.36
N GLY A 90 18.06 -0.74 -4.27
CA GLY A 90 17.24 -1.50 -3.33
C GLY A 90 16.00 -0.74 -2.86
N ASN A 91 15.54 -1.07 -1.66
CA ASN A 91 14.31 -0.56 -1.07
C ASN A 91 14.55 0.67 -0.18
N SER A 92 13.59 1.60 -0.18
CA SER A 92 13.49 2.65 0.81
C SER A 92 13.09 2.10 2.19
N SER A 93 13.10 2.95 3.21
CA SER A 93 12.26 2.72 4.40
C SER A 93 10.77 2.68 4.00
N PRO A 94 9.89 2.02 4.78
CA PRO A 94 8.45 2.06 4.53
C PRO A 94 7.86 3.45 4.80
N SER A 95 6.71 3.72 4.19
CA SER A 95 5.84 4.85 4.52
C SER A 95 5.30 4.79 5.97
N ASN A 96 4.47 5.76 6.34
CA ASN A 96 3.57 5.59 7.48
C ASN A 96 2.69 4.34 7.29
N VAL A 97 2.23 3.75 8.41
CA VAL A 97 1.26 2.65 8.38
C VAL A 97 -0.14 3.24 8.32
N ALA A 98 -0.89 2.89 7.29
CA ALA A 98 -2.31 3.23 7.15
C ALA A 98 -3.18 2.06 7.63
N VAL A 99 -4.10 2.32 8.55
CA VAL A 99 -4.99 1.31 9.11
C VAL A 99 -6.41 1.56 8.62
N VAL A 100 -7.07 0.50 8.16
CA VAL A 100 -8.45 0.57 7.67
C VAL A 100 -9.23 -0.66 8.11
N ARG A 101 -10.53 -0.49 8.36
CA ARG A 101 -11.47 -1.58 8.59
C ARG A 101 -12.45 -1.65 7.44
N THR A 102 -12.57 -2.82 6.80
CA THR A 102 -13.62 -3.05 5.81
C THR A 102 -14.98 -3.13 6.52
N PRO A 103 -16.04 -2.51 5.96
CA PRO A 103 -17.41 -2.73 6.41
C PRO A 103 -17.84 -4.20 6.33
N GLN A 104 -18.97 -4.54 6.96
CA GLN A 104 -19.62 -5.83 6.67
C GLN A 104 -19.99 -5.91 5.19
N ALA A 105 -20.10 -7.13 4.66
CA ALA A 105 -20.68 -7.31 3.34
C ALA A 105 -22.10 -6.77 3.38
N GLU A 106 -22.52 -6.09 2.32
CA GLU A 106 -23.93 -5.75 2.14
C GLU A 106 -24.70 -7.08 2.04
N THR A 107 -25.23 -7.55 3.16
CA THR A 107 -26.26 -8.57 3.16
C THR A 107 -27.42 -7.97 2.40
N GLY A 108 -27.84 -8.60 1.29
CA GLY A 108 -28.85 -8.06 0.38
C GLY A 108 -30.00 -7.38 1.13
N LEU A 109 -30.44 -6.24 0.59
CA LEU A 109 -31.59 -5.46 1.06
C LEU A 109 -32.70 -6.37 1.59
N PRO A 110 -33.35 -6.07 2.75
CA PRO A 110 -34.59 -6.73 3.07
C PRO A 110 -35.56 -6.46 1.92
N THR A 111 -35.95 -7.52 1.19
CA THR A 111 -37.06 -7.45 0.25
C THR A 111 -38.29 -7.12 1.08
N ASN A 112 -38.73 -5.86 1.09
CA ASN A 112 -40.06 -5.50 1.53
C ASN A 112 -41.04 -6.19 0.57
N GLN A 113 -41.54 -7.36 0.95
CA GLN A 113 -42.76 -7.91 0.38
C GLN A 113 -43.93 -7.23 1.11
N GLU A 114 -44.60 -6.32 0.40
CA GLU A 114 -46.02 -6.02 0.64
C GLU A 114 -46.90 -7.20 0.17
#